data_AF-X1EIE0-F1
#
_entry.id   AF-X1EIE0-F1
#
_cell.length_a   1.000
_cell.length_b   1.000
_cell.length_c   1.000
_cell.angle_alpha   90.00
_cell.angle_beta   90.00
_cell.angle_gamma   90.00
#
_symmetry.space_group_name_H-M   'P 1'
#
loop_
_entity.id
_entity.type
_entity.pdbx_description
1 polymer ?
#
loop_
_entity_poly.entity_id
_entity_poly.type
_entity_poly.pdbx_seq_one_letter_code
_entity_poly.pdbx_strand_id
1 'polypeptide(L)'
;EDIDVTQAEAIRATGASWWQVINYGIQPQVVPRLIGLSFYRLDINFRESAVIGIVGAGGIGATLNTAMQRYEYSTAGAILIMIIAIVLVAEYLSSLLRKRVQ
;
A
#
# COMPACT_ATOMS: atom_id res chain seq x y z
N GLU A 1 -20.06 6.10 4.20
CA GLU A 1 -20.05 7.52 4.60
C GLU A 1 -19.46 8.41 3.49
N ASP A 2 -18.40 8.00 2.79
CA ASP A 2 -17.79 8.77 1.68
C ASP A 2 -18.37 8.49 0.26
N ILE A 3 -19.56 7.91 0.13
CA ILE A 3 -20.17 7.68 -1.18
C ILE A 3 -21.19 8.79 -1.43
N ASP A 4 -21.04 9.52 -2.53
CA ASP A 4 -22.04 10.47 -2.98
C ASP A 4 -23.28 9.70 -3.46
N VAL A 5 -24.30 9.72 -2.60
CA VAL A 5 -25.58 9.06 -2.81
C VAL A 5 -26.30 9.62 -4.04
N THR A 6 -26.08 10.90 -4.36
CA THR A 6 -26.72 11.55 -5.50
C THR A 6 -26.21 11.02 -6.85
N GLN A 7 -24.93 10.61 -6.94
CA GLN A 7 -24.41 9.95 -8.14
C GLN A 7 -25.04 8.57 -8.36
N ALA A 8 -25.25 7.80 -7.29
CA ALA A 8 -25.91 6.50 -7.36
C ALA A 8 -27.40 6.61 -7.71
N GLU A 9 -28.08 7.62 -7.16
CA GLU A 9 -29.49 7.92 -7.46
C GLU A 9 -29.68 8.42 -8.90
N ALA A 10 -28.78 9.24 -9.42
CA ALA A 10 -28.81 9.70 -10.80
C ALA A 10 -28.73 8.54 -11.80
N ILE A 11 -27.85 7.56 -11.56
CA ILE A 11 -27.76 6.34 -12.38
C ILE A 11 -29.00 5.48 -12.23
N ARG A 12 -29.57 5.39 -11.03
CA ARG A 12 -30.84 4.67 -10.82
C ARG A 12 -32.00 5.33 -11.57
N ALA A 13 -32.04 6.66 -11.64
CA ALA A 13 -33.08 7.42 -12.33
C ALA A 13 -33.08 7.22 -13.85
N THR A 14 -31.98 6.75 -14.46
CA THR A 14 -31.94 6.38 -15.89
C THR A 14 -32.56 5.01 -16.18
N GLY A 15 -33.15 4.33 -15.17
CA GLY A 15 -33.69 2.98 -15.30
C GLY A 15 -32.64 1.87 -15.18
N ALA A 16 -31.45 2.18 -14.64
CA ALA A 16 -30.37 1.21 -14.48
C ALA A 16 -30.73 0.09 -13.50
N SER A 17 -30.34 -1.14 -13.83
CA SER A 17 -30.45 -2.30 -12.95
C SER A 17 -29.51 -2.19 -11.74
N TRP A 18 -29.77 -2.95 -10.69
CA TRP A 18 -28.99 -2.93 -9.45
C TRP A 18 -27.47 -3.10 -9.67
N TRP A 19 -27.07 -4.02 -10.56
CA TRP A 19 -25.67 -4.24 -10.91
C TRP A 19 -25.01 -3.06 -11.62
N GLN A 20 -25.78 -2.32 -12.44
CA GLN A 20 -25.29 -1.12 -13.11
C GLN A 20 -25.10 0.03 -12.11
N VAL A 21 -25.99 0.18 -11.12
CA VAL A 21 -25.83 1.17 -10.05
C VAL A 21 -24.57 0.88 -9.23
N ILE A 22 -24.26 -0.40 -8.94
CA ILE A 22 -23.04 -0.75 -8.22
C ILE A 22 -21.79 -0.44 -9.05
N ASN A 23 -21.71 -0.93 -10.29
CA ASN A 23 -20.48 -0.80 -11.08
C ASN A 23 -20.21 0.62 -11.56
N TYR A 24 -21.24 1.42 -11.82
CA TYR A 24 -21.09 2.77 -12.38
C TYR A 24 -21.37 3.88 -11.36
N GLY A 25 -22.13 3.60 -10.30
CA GLY A 25 -22.44 4.57 -9.25
C GLY A 25 -21.51 4.47 -8.06
N ILE A 26 -21.23 3.27 -7.57
CA ILE A 26 -20.57 3.08 -6.27
C ILE A 26 -19.10 2.67 -6.43
N GLN A 27 -18.84 1.65 -7.25
CA GLN A 27 -17.50 1.11 -7.46
C GLN A 27 -16.46 2.16 -7.87
N PRO A 28 -16.74 3.10 -8.80
CA PRO A 28 -15.77 4.09 -9.23
C PRO A 28 -15.39 5.07 -8.11
N GLN A 29 -16.27 5.26 -7.11
CA GLN A 29 -16.01 6.13 -5.96
C GLN A 29 -15.12 5.45 -4.92
N VAL A 30 -15.26 4.14 -4.73
CA VAL A 30 -14.59 3.40 -3.64
C VAL A 30 -13.24 2.80 -4.06
N VAL A 31 -13.13 2.30 -5.30
CA VAL A 31 -11.92 1.64 -5.82
C VAL A 31 -10.68 2.54 -5.70
N PRO A 32 -10.72 3.81 -6.13
CA PRO A 32 -9.69 4.81 -5.86
C PRO A 32 -9.09 4.76 -4.45
N ARG A 33 -9.95 4.92 -3.45
CA ARG A 33 -9.55 4.98 -2.05
C ARG A 33 -9.03 3.64 -1.55
N LEU A 34 -9.66 2.55 -1.97
CA LEU A 34 -9.31 1.20 -1.53
C LEU A 34 -7.92 0.80 -2.05
N ILE A 35 -7.59 1.15 -3.29
CA ILE A 35 -6.25 1.00 -3.85
C ILE A 35 -5.25 1.84 -3.04
N GLY A 36 -5.54 3.13 -2.83
CA GLY A 36 -4.66 4.01 -2.06
C GLY A 36 -4.38 3.53 -0.64
N LEU A 37 -5.41 3.00 0.05
CA LEU A 37 -5.27 2.46 1.41
C LEU A 37 -4.50 1.14 1.42
N SER A 38 -4.71 0.28 0.42
CA SER A 38 -3.99 -1.00 0.30
C SER A 38 -2.50 -0.78 0.10
N PHE A 39 -2.11 0.15 -0.79
CA PHE A 39 -0.70 0.51 -1.00
C PHE A 39 -0.07 1.16 0.23
N TYR A 40 -0.80 2.05 0.91
CA TYR A 40 -0.35 2.63 2.17
C TYR A 40 -0.11 1.58 3.25
N ARG A 41 -1.02 0.61 3.38
CA ARG A 41 -0.84 -0.51 4.33
C ARG A 41 0.35 -1.36 3.92
N LEU A 42 0.53 -1.65 2.64
CA LEU A 42 1.66 -2.43 2.16
C LEU A 42 3.00 -1.76 2.51
N ASP A 43 3.14 -0.45 2.32
CA ASP A 43 4.34 0.31 2.74
C ASP A 43 4.64 0.15 4.24
N ILE A 44 3.62 0.34 5.08
CA ILE A 44 3.76 0.18 6.54
C ILE A 44 4.20 -1.24 6.88
N ASN A 45 3.57 -2.26 6.30
CA ASN A 45 3.90 -3.65 6.56
C ASN A 45 5.34 -3.98 6.14
N PHE A 46 5.85 -3.40 5.06
CA PHE A 46 7.25 -3.55 4.64
C PHE A 46 8.22 -2.97 5.68
N ARG A 47 7.96 -1.75 6.15
CA ARG A 47 8.77 -1.11 7.19
C ARG A 47 8.72 -1.87 8.51
N GLU A 48 7.52 -2.31 8.88
CA GLU A 48 7.29 -3.08 10.10
C GLU A 48 8.01 -4.44 10.03
N SER A 49 8.02 -5.13 8.88
CA SER A 49 8.79 -6.36 8.69
C SER A 49 10.30 -6.17 8.90
N ALA A 50 10.86 -5.01 8.53
CA ALA A 50 12.26 -4.69 8.81
C ALA A 50 12.53 -4.52 10.31
N VAL A 51 11.62 -3.87 11.05
CA VAL A 51 11.73 -3.66 12.49
C VAL A 51 11.51 -4.97 13.26
N ILE A 52 10.43 -5.69 12.96
CA ILE A 52 10.09 -6.95 13.66
C ILE A 52 11.12 -8.05 13.31
N GLY A 53 11.73 -8.01 12.12
CA GLY A 53 12.78 -8.96 11.76
C GLY A 53 14.03 -8.85 12.62
N ILE A 54 14.34 -7.67 13.17
CA ILE A 54 15.47 -7.49 14.09
C ILE A 54 15.18 -8.13 15.45
N VAL A 55 13.94 -8.09 15.93
CA VAL A 55 13.54 -8.72 17.21
C VAL A 55 13.28 -10.23 17.10
N GLY A 56 13.47 -10.83 15.93
CA GLY A 56 13.48 -12.29 15.74
C GLY A 56 12.22 -12.90 15.12
N ALA A 57 11.27 -12.10 14.62
CA ALA A 57 10.09 -12.65 13.94
C ALA A 57 10.32 -13.08 12.48
N GLY A 58 11.54 -12.88 11.95
CA GLY A 58 11.88 -13.22 10.56
C GLY A 58 11.69 -12.06 9.56
N GLY A 59 11.77 -12.35 8.26
CA GLY A 59 11.63 -11.35 7.20
C GLY A 59 12.92 -10.57 6.89
N ILE A 60 12.79 -9.44 6.19
CA ILE A 60 13.95 -8.66 5.68
C ILE A 60 14.85 -8.10 6.79
N GLY A 61 14.28 -7.81 7.97
CA GLY A 61 15.04 -7.37 9.14
C GLY A 61 15.92 -8.47 9.74
N ALA A 62 15.56 -9.74 9.56
CA ALA A 62 16.33 -10.86 10.09
C ALA A 62 17.66 -11.03 9.33
N THR A 63 17.68 -10.78 8.02
CA THR A 63 18.91 -10.81 7.22
C THR A 63 19.88 -9.71 7.64
N LEU A 64 19.36 -8.51 7.90
CA LEU A 64 20.16 -7.40 8.44
C LEU A 64 20.75 -7.75 9.81
N ASN A 65 19.91 -8.26 10.73
CA ASN A 65 20.35 -8.67 12.06
C ASN A 65 21.41 -9.78 12.01
N THR A 66 21.25 -10.74 11.10
CA THR A 66 22.24 -11.81 10.90
C THR A 66 23.59 -11.28 10.45
N ALA A 67 23.63 -10.34 9.49
CA ALA A 67 24.86 -9.72 9.03
C ALA A 67 25.54 -8.90 10.14
N MET A 68 24.74 -8.18 10.94
CA MET A 68 25.21 -7.43 12.11
C MET A 68 25.81 -8.35 13.17
N GLN A 69 25.17 -9.50 13.47
CA GLN A 69 25.69 -10.49 14.43
C GLN A 69 26.99 -11.16 13.97
N ARG A 70 27.21 -11.25 12.66
CA ARG A 70 28.44 -11.75 12.05
C ARG A 70 29.55 -10.70 11.94
N TYR A 71 29.31 -9.47 12.39
CA TYR A 71 30.22 -8.34 12.22
C TYR A 71 30.53 -8.02 10.73
N GLU A 72 29.66 -8.45 9.81
CA GLU A 72 29.80 -8.19 8.37
C GLU A 72 29.19 -6.82 8.02
N TYR A 73 29.82 -5.74 8.48
CA TYR A 73 29.27 -4.39 8.34
C TYR A 73 29.09 -3.94 6.87
N SER A 74 29.94 -4.42 5.95
CA SER A 74 29.77 -4.17 4.52
C SER A 74 28.48 -4.78 3.98
N THR A 75 28.19 -6.03 4.35
CA THR A 75 26.96 -6.74 3.99
C THR A 75 25.74 -6.09 4.63
N ALA A 76 25.83 -5.75 5.92
CA ALA A 76 24.76 -5.06 6.64
C ALA A 76 24.42 -3.69 6.03
N GLY A 77 25.44 -2.92 5.63
CA GLY A 77 25.27 -1.64 4.94
C GLY A 77 24.56 -1.78 3.59
N ALA A 78 24.93 -2.79 2.80
CA ALA A 78 24.26 -3.08 1.53
C ALA A 78 22.78 -3.45 1.72
N ILE A 79 22.48 -4.27 2.73
CA ILE A 79 21.10 -4.64 3.09
C ILE A 79 20.31 -3.40 3.52
N LEU A 80 20.88 -2.54 4.36
CA LEU A 80 20.22 -1.32 4.83
C LEU A 80 19.87 -0.38 3.67
N ILE A 81 20.82 -0.16 2.75
CA ILE A 81 20.60 0.67 1.56
C ILE A 81 19.49 0.07 0.68
N MET A 82 19.49 -1.25 0.49
CA MET A 82 18.44 -1.95 -0.27
C MET A 82 17.05 -1.75 0.36
N ILE A 83 16.92 -1.88 1.68
CA ILE A 83 15.66 -1.65 2.40
C ILE A 83 15.19 -0.20 2.18
N ILE A 84 16.08 0.78 2.34
CA ILE A 84 15.76 2.19 2.11
C ILE A 84 15.28 2.41 0.67
N ALA A 85 15.96 1.85 -0.31
CA ALA A 85 15.58 1.97 -1.72
C ALA A 85 14.18 1.40 -1.99
N ILE A 86 13.86 0.22 -1.45
CA ILE A 86 12.54 -0.40 -1.60
C ILE A 86 11.44 0.47 -0.97
N VAL A 87 11.66 0.98 0.25
CA VAL A 87 10.70 1.86 0.93
C VAL A 87 10.48 3.15 0.13
N LEU A 88 11.53 3.79 -0.36
CA LEU A 88 11.41 5.00 -1.20
C LEU A 88 10.64 4.74 -2.50
N VAL A 89 10.90 3.59 -3.15
CA VAL A 89 10.16 3.20 -4.36
C VAL A 89 8.69 2.94 -4.04
N ALA A 90 8.39 2.24 -2.94
CA ALA A 90 7.02 1.96 -2.51
C ALA A 90 6.25 3.26 -2.16
N GLU A 91 6.91 4.19 -1.48
CA GLU A 91 6.35 5.50 -1.14
C GLU A 91 6.10 6.34 -2.40
N TYR A 92 7.05 6.34 -3.35
CA TYR A 92 6.90 7.01 -4.64
C TYR A 92 5.72 6.43 -5.43
N LEU A 93 5.62 5.11 -5.57
CA LEU A 93 4.51 4.44 -6.26
C LEU A 93 3.17 4.75 -5.60
N SER A 94 3.12 4.72 -4.26
CA SER A 94 1.92 5.06 -3.50
C SER A 94 1.48 6.51 -3.73
N SER A 95 2.44 7.43 -3.81
CA SER A 95 2.17 8.85 -4.11
C SER A 95 1.69 9.06 -5.54
N LEU A 96 2.25 8.33 -6.51
CA LEU A 96 1.90 8.43 -7.92
C LEU A 96 0.49 7.89 -8.17
N LEU A 97 0.16 6.75 -7.54
CA LEU A 97 -1.18 6.18 -7.57
C LEU A 97 -2.19 7.13 -6.94
N ARG A 98 -1.88 7.72 -5.79
CA ARG A 98 -2.78 8.70 -5.15
C ARG A 98 -3.04 9.91 -6.05
N LYS A 99 -2.03 10.42 -6.77
CA LYS A 99 -2.18 11.51 -7.76
C LYS A 99 -2.95 11.15 -9.03
N ARG A 100 -3.01 9.87 -9.40
CA ARG A 100 -3.76 9.39 -10.58
C ARG A 100 -5.23 9.09 -10.26
N VAL A 101 -5.53 8.99 -8.97
CA VAL A 101 -6.76 8.42 -8.43
C VAL A 101 -7.60 9.48 -7.73
N GLN A 102 -6.97 10.54 -7.21
CA GLN A 102 -7.60 11.82 -6.85
C GLN A 102 -7.56 12.77 -8.05
#